data_AF-A0A7Y8LJJ7-F1
#
_entry.id   AF-A0A7Y8LJJ7-F1
#
_cell.length_a   1.000
_cell.length_b   1.000
_cell.length_c   1.000
_cell.angle_alpha   90.00
_cell.angle_beta   90.00
_cell.angle_gamma   90.00
#
_symmetry.space_group_name_H-M   'P 1'
#
loop_
_entity.id
_entity.type
_entity.pdbx_description
1 polymer ?
#
loop_
_entity_poly.entity_id
_entity_poly.type
_entity_poly.pdbx_seq_one_letter_code
_entity_poly.pdbx_strand_id
1 'polypeptide(L)'
;MNQYQCSTCSLKVTKTTGQGSYGQLWANISNTNTIVSSYRYDSSTPVISAALKDAIIAALSSGTLYLGSLSLVEGANNSYASLELRLIVDYTVPPSNVSITADNNFTAAGGSNHGTMVIDGVNQTIPLTGYTFSKTVGQNLTLSANSPQNDNQGYQRIWHTGATNPSNWTRNGEFRWSNQTYSFTVAADDNGKRYVANLRKICKPNFQNSFVGAGNGGVIKVNNTPYISPTIQFNVIELNSISGTALYQVINGIEYTFFQWSDGSTNATKTFNPSSTQTYTAYFTSKPSTANRNLHTGTNYGQPIVL
;
A
#
# COMPACT_ATOMS: atom_id res chain seq x y z
N MET A 1 6.32 50.32 49.66
CA MET A 1 6.91 49.40 48.67
C MET A 1 8.08 48.71 49.34
N ASN A 2 7.87 47.50 49.86
CA ASN A 2 8.86 46.80 50.65
C ASN A 2 9.94 46.19 49.74
N GLN A 3 11.10 46.83 49.65
CA GLN A 3 12.32 46.21 49.13
C GLN A 3 12.87 45.23 50.18
N TYR A 4 12.24 44.06 50.32
CA TYR A 4 12.84 42.91 50.99
C TYR A 4 13.49 42.00 49.95
N GLN A 5 14.53 42.50 49.30
CA GLN A 5 15.40 41.68 48.44
C GLN A 5 16.73 41.52 49.14
N CYS A 6 16.89 40.40 49.83
CA CYS A 6 18.21 39.93 50.23
C CYS A 6 18.96 39.54 48.95
N SER A 7 19.76 40.46 48.42
CA SER A 7 20.54 40.29 47.17
C SER A 7 21.58 39.17 47.26
N THR A 8 21.85 38.67 48.47
CA THR A 8 22.74 37.54 48.75
C THR A 8 21.99 36.25 49.09
N CYS A 9 20.66 36.27 49.14
CA CYS A 9 19.88 35.09 49.50
C CYS A 9 19.75 34.15 48.32
N SER A 10 20.05 32.89 48.57
CA SER A 10 19.96 31.82 47.61
C SER A 10 19.36 30.58 48.27
N LEU A 11 18.81 29.70 47.45
CA LEU A 11 18.34 28.39 47.86
C LEU A 11 19.26 27.28 47.38
N LYS A 12 19.16 26.16 48.09
CA LYS A 12 19.53 24.85 47.57
C LYS A 12 18.28 24.02 47.32
N VAL A 13 18.34 23.16 46.31
CA VAL A 13 17.39 22.07 46.08
C VAL A 13 18.09 20.76 46.36
N THR A 14 17.49 19.93 47.18
CA THR A 14 17.96 18.58 47.52
C THR A 14 16.97 17.53 47.02
N LYS A 15 17.52 16.36 46.66
CA LYS A 15 16.71 15.18 46.42
C LYS A 15 16.33 14.58 47.78
N THR A 16 15.03 14.34 47.99
CA THR A 16 14.53 13.74 49.23
C THR A 16 13.83 12.41 48.96
N THR A 17 13.48 11.70 50.03
CA THR A 17 12.72 10.44 49.94
C THR A 17 11.21 10.68 49.85
N GLY A 18 10.72 11.89 50.17
CA GLY A 18 9.29 12.16 50.33
C GLY A 18 8.60 11.39 51.47
N GLN A 19 9.37 10.61 52.22
CA GLN A 19 8.88 9.68 53.25
C GLN A 19 9.58 9.96 54.58
N GLY A 20 8.80 10.00 55.67
CA GLY A 20 9.27 10.23 57.03
C GLY A 20 8.40 11.23 57.80
N SER A 21 8.71 11.42 59.09
CA SER A 21 8.12 12.50 59.89
C SER A 21 8.59 13.87 59.39
N TYR A 22 7.88 14.95 59.74
CA TYR A 22 8.28 16.30 59.36
C TYR A 22 9.71 16.65 59.77
N GLY A 23 10.15 16.22 60.96
CA GLY A 23 11.54 16.42 61.41
C GLY A 23 12.55 15.66 60.55
N GLN A 24 12.23 14.44 60.11
CA GLN A 24 13.09 13.65 59.22
C GLN A 24 13.15 14.26 57.82
N LEU A 25 12.01 14.71 57.28
CA LEU A 25 11.97 15.41 55.99
C LEU A 25 12.77 16.71 56.06
N TRP A 26 12.66 17.49 57.12
CA TRP A 26 13.44 18.72 57.30
C TRP A 26 14.95 18.45 57.37
N ALA A 27 15.36 17.43 58.13
CA ALA A 27 16.76 16.99 58.17
C ALA A 27 17.25 16.47 56.81
N ASN A 28 16.40 15.80 56.05
CA ASN A 28 16.71 15.36 54.69
C ASN A 28 16.83 16.53 53.71
N ILE A 29 16.09 17.61 53.92
CA ILE A 29 16.21 18.82 53.10
C ILE A 29 17.53 19.54 53.41
N SER A 30 17.97 19.53 54.67
CA SER A 30 19.21 20.19 55.10
C SER A 30 20.48 19.41 54.76
N ASN A 31 20.38 18.15 54.31
CA ASN A 31 21.52 17.28 54.00
C ASN A 31 22.36 17.68 52.77
N THR A 32 23.36 16.86 52.45
CA THR A 32 24.35 17.06 51.38
C THR A 32 23.92 16.60 49.98
N ASN A 33 22.73 16.01 49.79
CA ASN A 33 22.22 15.57 48.48
C ASN A 33 21.68 16.73 47.64
N THR A 34 22.50 17.79 47.55
CA THR A 34 22.19 19.01 46.84
C THR A 34 22.30 18.75 45.34
N ILE A 35 21.18 18.89 44.64
CA ILE A 35 21.09 18.74 43.19
C ILE A 35 21.06 20.09 42.48
N VAL A 36 20.71 21.17 43.18
CA VAL A 36 20.90 22.56 42.74
C VAL A 36 21.40 23.36 43.94
N SER A 37 22.48 24.11 43.79
CA SER A 37 23.01 24.96 44.86
C SER A 37 23.02 26.42 44.43
N SER A 38 22.97 27.32 45.41
CA SER A 38 23.20 28.76 45.22
C SER A 38 22.28 29.44 44.22
N TYR A 39 21.04 28.96 44.08
CA TYR A 39 20.07 29.60 43.19
C TYR A 39 19.50 30.85 43.85
N ARG A 40 19.78 32.03 43.30
CA ARG A 40 19.37 33.30 43.89
C ARG A 40 17.85 33.49 43.86
N TYR A 41 17.31 34.10 44.91
CA TYR A 41 15.86 34.35 45.03
C TYR A 41 15.32 35.30 43.96
N ASP A 42 16.15 36.21 43.45
CA ASP A 42 15.81 37.19 42.42
C ASP A 42 16.16 36.72 40.99
N SER A 43 16.63 35.47 40.83
CA SER A 43 16.98 34.94 39.52
C SER A 43 15.74 34.56 38.71
N SER A 44 15.66 35.06 37.48
CA SER A 44 14.76 34.58 36.43
C SER A 44 15.44 33.63 35.43
N THR A 45 16.76 33.42 35.58
CA THR A 45 17.54 32.58 34.67
C THR A 45 17.43 31.12 35.12
N PRO A 46 17.00 30.20 34.25
CA PRO A 46 16.97 28.77 34.58
C PRO A 46 18.37 28.23 34.92
N VAL A 47 18.45 27.33 35.91
CA VAL A 47 19.69 26.61 36.22
C VAL A 47 19.76 25.32 35.41
N ILE A 48 20.87 25.11 34.72
CA ILE A 48 21.21 23.83 34.11
C ILE A 48 21.91 22.97 35.16
N SER A 49 21.28 21.88 35.61
CA SER A 49 21.86 20.96 36.59
C SER A 49 21.89 19.51 36.07
N ALA A 50 23.12 18.97 35.93
CA ALA A 50 23.32 17.55 35.61
C ALA A 50 22.77 16.63 36.71
N ALA A 51 22.96 16.99 37.98
CA ALA A 51 22.46 16.21 39.11
C ALA A 51 20.91 16.17 39.14
N LEU A 52 20.24 17.26 38.76
CA LEU A 52 18.78 17.28 38.61
C LEU A 52 18.34 16.39 37.43
N LYS A 53 19.05 16.46 36.30
CA LYS A 53 18.80 15.58 35.14
C LYS A 53 18.93 14.11 35.52
N ASP A 54 19.99 13.72 36.21
CA ASP A 54 20.23 12.34 36.64
C ASP A 54 19.16 11.87 37.65
N ALA A 55 18.74 12.76 38.56
CA ALA A 55 17.66 12.47 39.50
C ALA A 55 16.31 12.24 38.80
N ILE A 56 16.01 13.01 37.75
CA ILE A 56 14.81 12.82 36.91
C ILE A 56 14.88 11.48 36.19
N ILE A 57 16.01 11.16 35.54
CA ILE A 57 16.20 9.88 34.82
C ILE A 57 16.01 8.69 35.77
N ALA A 58 16.59 8.76 36.98
CA ALA A 58 16.47 7.70 37.98
C ALA A 58 15.04 7.53 38.53
N ALA A 59 14.20 8.55 38.45
CA ALA A 59 12.81 8.54 38.92
C ALA A 59 11.80 8.12 37.82
N LEU A 60 12.24 7.92 36.57
CA LEU A 60 11.35 7.55 35.47
C LEU A 60 10.61 6.23 35.72
N SER A 61 11.27 5.26 36.37
CA SER A 61 10.66 3.96 36.67
C SER A 61 9.64 4.00 37.81
N SER A 62 9.81 4.90 38.78
CA SER A 62 8.88 5.09 39.91
C SER A 62 7.77 6.10 39.62
N GLY A 63 7.93 6.93 38.58
CA GLY A 63 6.99 7.97 38.19
C GLY A 63 6.94 9.18 39.15
N THR A 64 7.73 9.19 40.23
CA THR A 64 7.71 10.24 41.25
C THR A 64 9.12 10.64 41.67
N LEU A 65 9.41 11.95 41.64
CA LEU A 65 10.62 12.57 42.17
C LEU A 65 10.26 13.54 43.31
N TYR A 66 10.81 13.31 44.50
CA TYR A 66 10.62 14.22 45.64
C TYR A 66 11.79 15.20 45.74
N LEU A 67 11.45 16.49 45.72
CA LEU A 67 12.39 17.59 45.85
C LEU A 67 12.10 18.36 47.13
N GLY A 68 13.18 18.85 47.74
CA GLY A 68 13.11 19.74 48.88
C GLY A 68 13.97 20.97 48.64
N SER A 69 13.61 22.07 49.25
CA SER A 69 14.26 23.36 49.02
C SER A 69 14.46 24.10 50.32
N LEU A 70 15.64 24.71 50.46
CA LEU A 70 16.04 25.40 51.68
C LEU A 70 16.77 26.70 51.36
N SER A 71 16.58 27.72 52.18
CA SER A 71 17.46 28.90 52.20
C SER A 71 18.87 28.47 52.56
N LEU A 72 19.89 29.05 51.91
CA LEU A 72 21.29 28.87 52.30
C LEU A 72 21.69 29.81 53.45
N VAL A 73 20.85 30.78 53.80
CA VAL A 73 21.07 31.73 54.90
C VAL A 73 19.94 31.57 55.92
N GLU A 74 20.00 30.50 56.72
CA GLU A 74 18.96 30.16 57.71
C GLU A 74 19.15 30.83 59.07
N GLY A 75 20.36 31.32 59.37
CA GLY A 75 20.70 31.92 60.66
C GLY A 75 20.33 33.40 60.81
N ALA A 76 19.79 34.02 59.76
CA ALA A 76 19.39 35.42 59.76
C ALA A 76 17.87 35.53 59.59
N ASN A 77 17.21 36.32 60.43
CA ASN A 77 15.76 36.55 60.41
C ASN A 77 15.33 37.48 59.25
N ASN A 78 15.91 37.27 58.07
CA ASN A 78 15.85 38.15 56.89
C ASN A 78 15.15 37.47 55.70
N SER A 79 14.64 36.24 55.87
CA SER A 79 14.05 35.46 54.78
C SER A 79 12.54 35.35 54.92
N TYR A 80 11.79 36.22 54.23
CA TYR A 80 10.42 35.94 53.82
C TYR A 80 10.47 35.44 52.38
N ALA A 81 10.35 34.13 52.17
CA ALA A 81 10.37 33.54 50.85
C ALA A 81 9.09 32.74 50.60
N SER A 82 8.32 33.14 49.59
CA SER A 82 7.37 32.24 48.93
C SER A 82 8.13 31.55 47.81
N LEU A 83 8.19 30.22 47.83
CA LEU A 83 8.92 29.45 46.83
C LEU A 83 7.96 28.70 45.92
N GLU A 84 8.06 28.95 44.62
CA GLU A 84 7.47 28.11 43.57
C GLU A 84 8.59 27.37 42.85
N LEU A 85 8.48 26.04 42.77
CA LEU A 85 9.35 25.20 41.96
C LEU A 85 8.63 24.84 40.67
N ARG A 86 9.02 25.48 39.55
CA ARG A 86 8.57 25.09 38.21
C ARG A 86 9.64 24.22 37.55
N LEU A 87 9.33 22.94 37.32
CA LEU A 87 10.16 22.04 36.53
C LEU A 87 9.67 22.02 35.08
N ILE A 88 10.56 22.30 34.12
CA ILE A 88 10.31 22.10 32.69
C ILE A 88 11.15 20.90 32.26
N VAL A 89 10.50 19.90 31.67
CA VAL A 89 11.19 18.72 31.13
C VAL A 89 10.87 18.61 29.65
N ASP A 90 11.87 18.85 28.81
CA ASP A 90 11.78 18.61 27.37
C ASP A 90 12.23 17.17 27.09
N TYR A 91 11.33 16.36 26.54
CA TYR A 91 11.63 15.00 26.12
C TYR A 91 11.89 14.95 24.62
N THR A 92 12.96 14.28 24.21
CA THR A 92 13.14 13.82 22.83
C THR A 92 12.77 12.34 22.80
N VAL A 93 11.63 11.98 22.20
CA VAL A 93 11.28 10.59 21.96
C VAL A 93 12.24 10.06 20.89
N PRO A 94 13.07 9.02 21.15
CA PRO A 94 13.93 8.46 20.14
C PRO A 94 13.08 8.03 18.95
N PRO A 95 13.50 8.33 17.71
CA PRO A 95 12.73 7.92 16.56
C PRO A 95 12.61 6.39 16.54
N SER A 96 11.38 5.88 16.59
CA SER A 96 11.16 4.43 16.44
C SER A 96 11.39 4.06 14.99
N ASN A 97 12.22 3.04 14.76
CA ASN A 97 12.37 2.44 13.44
C ASN A 97 11.36 1.31 13.29
N VAL A 98 10.72 1.25 12.13
CA VAL A 98 9.80 0.18 11.75
C VAL A 98 10.36 -0.59 10.56
N SER A 99 10.06 -1.89 10.50
CA SER A 99 10.40 -2.76 9.38
C SER A 99 9.24 -2.81 8.40
N ILE A 100 9.47 -2.47 7.14
CA ILE A 100 8.46 -2.46 6.07
C ILE A 100 8.90 -3.40 4.96
N THR A 101 7.97 -4.14 4.36
CA THR A 101 8.23 -4.98 3.18
C THR A 101 7.55 -4.39 1.96
N ALA A 102 8.27 -4.16 0.86
CA ALA A 102 7.72 -3.78 -0.44
C ALA A 102 7.70 -4.98 -1.38
N ASP A 103 6.65 -5.11 -2.19
CA ASP A 103 6.47 -6.26 -3.07
C ASP A 103 5.60 -5.99 -4.31
N ASN A 104 5.64 -6.91 -5.29
CA ASN A 104 4.73 -6.95 -6.44
C ASN A 104 3.87 -8.23 -6.40
N ASN A 105 2.71 -8.21 -7.06
CA ASN A 105 1.76 -9.33 -7.10
C ASN A 105 2.05 -10.41 -8.17
N PHE A 106 3.28 -10.49 -8.68
CA PHE A 106 3.65 -11.43 -9.74
C PHE A 106 5.09 -11.90 -9.59
N THR A 107 5.40 -13.05 -10.18
CA THR A 107 6.78 -13.52 -10.35
C THR A 107 7.32 -13.06 -11.70
N ALA A 108 8.46 -12.39 -11.73
CA ALA A 108 9.05 -11.86 -12.95
C ALA A 108 9.58 -12.96 -13.88
N ALA A 109 9.83 -12.59 -15.13
CA ALA A 109 10.51 -13.44 -16.09
C ALA A 109 11.80 -14.04 -15.50
N GLY A 110 12.00 -15.35 -15.71
CA GLY A 110 13.09 -16.12 -15.09
C GLY A 110 12.73 -16.76 -13.74
N GLY A 111 11.64 -16.33 -13.09
CA GLY A 111 11.07 -17.04 -11.94
C GLY A 111 11.76 -16.84 -10.58
N SER A 112 12.84 -16.04 -10.52
CA SER A 112 13.69 -15.92 -9.32
C SER A 112 13.36 -14.73 -8.41
N ASN A 113 12.46 -13.83 -8.83
CA ASN A 113 12.11 -12.61 -8.09
C ASN A 113 10.69 -12.14 -8.47
N HIS A 114 10.15 -11.16 -7.74
CA HIS A 114 8.88 -10.50 -8.03
C HIS A 114 9.05 -9.22 -8.88
N GLY A 115 10.12 -9.14 -9.66
CA GLY A 115 10.40 -8.02 -10.56
C GLY A 115 11.13 -6.91 -9.83
N THR A 116 10.86 -5.67 -10.23
CA THR A 116 11.52 -4.47 -9.73
C THR A 116 10.51 -3.43 -9.26
N MET A 117 10.93 -2.57 -8.32
CA MET A 117 10.18 -1.42 -7.81
C MET A 117 11.16 -0.29 -7.50
N VAL A 118 10.68 0.95 -7.50
CA VAL A 118 11.47 2.10 -7.04
C VAL A 118 11.06 2.44 -5.61
N ILE A 119 12.03 2.42 -4.69
CA ILE A 119 11.85 2.72 -3.26
C ILE A 119 12.74 3.91 -2.93
N ASP A 120 12.12 5.03 -2.51
CA ASP A 120 12.80 6.31 -2.26
C ASP A 120 13.74 6.73 -3.41
N GLY A 121 13.28 6.53 -4.65
CA GLY A 121 14.03 6.88 -5.86
C GLY A 121 15.06 5.85 -6.31
N VAL A 122 15.28 4.77 -5.55
CA VAL A 122 16.25 3.71 -5.89
C VAL A 122 15.52 2.50 -6.48
N ASN A 123 15.96 2.04 -7.65
CA ASN A 123 15.43 0.81 -8.26
C ASN A 123 15.93 -0.43 -7.50
N GLN A 124 15.00 -1.26 -7.05
CA GLN A 124 15.25 -2.48 -6.28
C GLN A 124 14.72 -3.69 -7.03
N THR A 125 15.48 -4.78 -7.05
CA THR A 125 14.97 -6.10 -7.43
C THR A 125 14.33 -6.74 -6.22
N ILE A 126 13.08 -7.20 -6.36
CA ILE A 126 12.24 -7.65 -5.25
C ILE A 126 12.35 -9.16 -5.09
N PRO A 127 12.96 -9.69 -4.01
CA PRO A 127 13.03 -11.13 -3.78
C PRO A 127 11.64 -11.78 -3.72
N LEU A 128 11.55 -13.10 -3.90
CA LEU A 128 10.28 -13.83 -3.77
C LEU A 128 9.64 -13.70 -2.36
N THR A 129 10.44 -13.36 -1.35
CA THR A 129 9.96 -13.07 0.01
C THR A 129 9.42 -11.65 0.19
N GLY A 130 9.61 -10.76 -0.80
CA GLY A 130 9.49 -9.30 -0.67
C GLY A 130 10.81 -8.64 -0.29
N TYR A 131 10.91 -7.33 -0.51
CA TYR A 131 12.08 -6.51 -0.15
C TYR A 131 11.84 -5.79 1.17
N THR A 132 12.55 -6.18 2.23
CA THR A 132 12.38 -5.63 3.58
C THR A 132 13.43 -4.56 3.88
N PHE A 133 13.00 -3.43 4.44
CA PHE A 133 13.87 -2.32 4.84
C PHE A 133 13.34 -1.62 6.10
N SER A 134 14.21 -0.85 6.76
CA SER A 134 13.83 -0.08 7.95
C SER A 134 13.62 1.39 7.61
N LYS A 135 12.59 2.00 8.22
CA LYS A 135 12.32 3.44 8.15
C LYS A 135 11.99 3.99 9.52
N THR A 136 12.39 5.23 9.75
CA THR A 136 12.05 5.96 10.96
C THR A 136 10.61 6.49 10.88
N VAL A 137 9.83 6.29 11.95
CA VAL A 137 8.48 6.88 12.08
C VAL A 137 8.55 8.40 11.93
N GLY A 138 7.64 8.96 11.15
CA GLY A 138 7.59 10.38 10.81
C GLY A 138 8.38 10.77 9.56
N GLN A 139 9.23 9.89 9.02
CA GLN A 139 9.86 10.15 7.72
C GLN A 139 8.88 9.87 6.57
N ASN A 140 9.08 10.56 5.45
CA ASN A 140 8.40 10.22 4.21
C ASN A 140 9.03 8.95 3.60
N LEU A 141 8.18 8.11 3.01
CA LEU A 141 8.52 6.95 2.20
C LEU A 141 7.78 7.07 0.87
N THR A 142 8.49 6.87 -0.23
CA THR A 142 7.91 6.82 -1.58
C THR A 142 8.13 5.47 -2.21
N LEU A 143 7.03 4.78 -2.53
CA LEU A 143 7.01 3.53 -3.27
C LEU A 143 6.49 3.81 -4.68
N SER A 144 7.16 3.32 -5.72
CA SER A 144 6.66 3.36 -7.09
C SER A 144 6.80 2.00 -7.77
N ALA A 145 5.71 1.54 -8.37
CA ALA A 145 5.73 0.31 -9.14
C ALA A 145 6.50 0.56 -10.44
N ASN A 146 7.53 -0.23 -10.72
CA ASN A 146 8.17 -0.17 -12.03
C ASN A 146 7.23 -0.84 -13.05
N SER A 147 6.92 -0.16 -14.15
CA SER A 147 5.95 -0.64 -15.13
C SER A 147 6.21 -0.05 -16.51
N PRO A 148 6.15 -0.83 -17.60
CA PRO A 148 5.77 -2.25 -17.68
C PRO A 148 6.89 -3.23 -17.24
N GLN A 149 6.51 -4.46 -16.89
CA GLN A 149 7.43 -5.59 -16.61
C GLN A 149 6.89 -6.89 -17.22
N ASN A 150 7.70 -7.94 -17.37
CA ASN A 150 7.24 -9.25 -17.84
C ASN A 150 7.22 -10.28 -16.70
N ASP A 151 6.18 -11.10 -16.64
CA ASP A 151 6.09 -12.20 -15.67
C ASP A 151 6.66 -13.52 -16.22
N ASN A 152 6.76 -14.52 -15.34
CA ASN A 152 7.25 -15.87 -15.68
C ASN A 152 6.30 -16.71 -16.53
N GLN A 153 5.11 -16.21 -16.85
CA GLN A 153 4.12 -16.86 -17.70
C GLN A 153 4.06 -16.21 -19.10
N GLY A 154 4.93 -15.22 -19.36
CA GLY A 154 5.00 -14.53 -20.65
C GLY A 154 4.00 -13.38 -20.81
N TYR A 155 3.33 -12.96 -19.73
CA TYR A 155 2.46 -11.78 -19.77
C TYR A 155 3.26 -10.50 -19.43
N GLN A 156 2.92 -9.41 -20.11
CA GLN A 156 3.32 -8.08 -19.67
C GLN A 156 2.41 -7.61 -18.54
N ARG A 157 3.03 -7.19 -17.42
CA ARG A 157 2.42 -6.60 -16.23
C ARG A 157 2.52 -5.08 -16.32
N ILE A 158 1.37 -4.42 -16.24
CA ILE A 158 1.27 -2.96 -16.34
C ILE A 158 0.60 -2.33 -15.12
N TRP A 159 0.89 -1.06 -14.88
CA TRP A 159 0.08 -0.22 -14.02
C TRP A 159 -1.15 0.27 -14.80
N HIS A 160 -2.33 -0.25 -14.47
CA HIS A 160 -3.56 0.10 -15.16
C HIS A 160 -4.35 1.18 -14.39
N THR A 161 -4.75 2.25 -15.07
CA THR A 161 -5.53 3.36 -14.51
C THR A 161 -7.00 3.40 -14.98
N GLY A 162 -7.46 2.38 -15.72
CA GLY A 162 -8.84 2.33 -16.20
C GLY A 162 -9.85 1.96 -15.12
N ALA A 163 -11.14 2.14 -15.42
CA ALA A 163 -12.22 1.93 -14.45
C ALA A 163 -12.40 0.46 -14.05
N THR A 164 -12.16 -0.47 -14.97
CA THR A 164 -12.25 -1.92 -14.70
C THR A 164 -10.89 -2.43 -14.25
N ASN A 165 -10.90 -3.14 -13.12
CA ASN A 165 -9.71 -3.81 -12.58
C ASN A 165 -8.45 -2.91 -12.49
N PRO A 166 -8.52 -1.68 -11.94
CA PRO A 166 -7.36 -0.80 -11.84
C PRO A 166 -6.24 -1.43 -11.00
N SER A 167 -5.00 -1.04 -11.27
CA SER A 167 -3.88 -1.30 -10.37
C SER A 167 -4.02 -0.49 -9.09
N ASN A 168 -3.48 -1.02 -7.99
CA ASN A 168 -3.49 -0.32 -6.71
C ASN A 168 -2.32 -0.77 -5.83
N TRP A 169 -2.08 0.00 -4.78
CA TRP A 169 -1.27 -0.39 -3.65
C TRP A 169 -2.16 -0.96 -2.56
N THR A 170 -1.75 -2.08 -1.97
CA THR A 170 -2.35 -2.62 -0.76
C THR A 170 -1.35 -2.75 0.38
N ARG A 171 -1.79 -2.58 1.63
CA ARG A 171 -1.03 -2.86 2.85
C ARG A 171 -1.65 -4.08 3.53
N ASN A 172 -0.94 -5.20 3.53
CA ASN A 172 -1.47 -6.50 3.97
C ASN A 172 -2.84 -6.84 3.34
N GLY A 173 -3.01 -6.54 2.05
CA GLY A 173 -4.26 -6.79 1.31
C GLY A 173 -5.30 -5.66 1.35
N GLU A 174 -5.21 -4.72 2.30
CA GLU A 174 -6.12 -3.58 2.37
C GLU A 174 -5.71 -2.48 1.39
N PHE A 175 -6.67 -1.91 0.64
CA PHE A 175 -6.42 -0.81 -0.28
C PHE A 175 -5.76 0.40 0.41
N ARG A 176 -4.78 1.00 -0.27
CA ARG A 176 -4.10 2.22 0.19
C ARG A 176 -4.08 3.34 -0.84
N TRP A 177 -3.83 3.01 -2.10
CA TRP A 177 -3.59 4.03 -3.11
C TRP A 177 -3.84 3.52 -4.52
N SER A 178 -4.27 4.41 -5.43
CA SER A 178 -4.60 4.07 -6.83
C SER A 178 -3.57 4.57 -7.85
N ASN A 179 -2.66 5.48 -7.47
CA ASN A 179 -1.61 5.95 -8.40
C ASN A 179 -0.38 5.04 -8.33
N GLN A 180 0.38 5.02 -9.42
CA GLN A 180 1.59 4.19 -9.57
C GLN A 180 2.64 4.49 -8.51
N THR A 181 2.74 5.77 -8.14
CA THR A 181 3.57 6.25 -7.03
C THR A 181 2.70 6.52 -5.81
N TYR A 182 3.12 5.96 -4.68
CA TYR A 182 2.50 6.14 -3.38
C TYR A 182 3.54 6.71 -2.40
N SER A 183 3.32 7.95 -1.99
CA SER A 183 4.12 8.64 -0.98
C SER A 183 3.32 8.82 0.30
N PHE A 184 3.90 8.48 1.44
CA PHE A 184 3.25 8.61 2.74
C PHE A 184 4.26 8.79 3.87
N THR A 185 3.81 9.43 4.96
CA THR A 185 4.58 9.51 6.20
C THR A 185 4.49 8.19 6.95
N VAL A 186 5.63 7.60 7.28
CA VAL A 186 5.73 6.32 7.98
C VAL A 186 5.17 6.44 9.40
N ALA A 187 4.29 5.52 9.77
CA ALA A 187 3.66 5.44 11.08
C ALA A 187 4.15 4.21 11.87
N ALA A 188 3.94 4.21 13.19
CA ALA A 188 4.35 3.09 14.05
C ALA A 188 3.63 1.77 13.70
N ASP A 189 2.40 1.85 13.17
CA ASP A 189 1.60 0.70 12.77
C ASP A 189 2.04 0.08 11.42
N ASP A 190 3.01 0.70 10.73
CA ASP A 190 3.64 0.14 9.53
C ASP A 190 4.65 -0.97 9.84
N ASN A 191 4.99 -1.16 11.12
CA ASN A 191 5.93 -2.20 11.53
C ASN A 191 5.41 -3.60 11.17
N GLY A 192 6.22 -4.34 10.40
CA GLY A 192 5.91 -5.66 9.89
C GLY A 192 4.87 -5.68 8.77
N LYS A 193 4.49 -4.52 8.19
CA LYS A 193 3.52 -4.47 7.10
C LYS A 193 4.17 -4.69 5.73
N ARG A 194 3.40 -5.32 4.84
CA ARG A 194 3.75 -5.58 3.44
C ARG A 194 2.93 -4.68 2.53
N TYR A 195 3.60 -3.87 1.72
CA TYR A 195 3.01 -3.05 0.67
C TYR A 195 3.17 -3.74 -0.67
N VAL A 196 2.06 -4.05 -1.33
CA VAL A 196 2.06 -4.77 -2.60
C VAL A 196 1.54 -3.86 -3.71
N ALA A 197 2.32 -3.72 -4.77
CA ALA A 197 1.86 -3.15 -6.03
C ALA A 197 1.12 -4.22 -6.83
N ASN A 198 -0.19 -4.02 -7.03
CA ASN A 198 -1.04 -4.94 -7.78
C ASN A 198 -1.09 -4.54 -9.26
N LEU A 199 -0.06 -4.91 -10.01
CA LEU A 199 -0.03 -4.73 -11.46
C LEU A 199 -1.03 -5.68 -12.14
N ARG A 200 -1.51 -5.28 -13.31
CA ARG A 200 -2.44 -6.07 -14.12
C ARG A 200 -1.74 -6.68 -15.31
N LYS A 201 -2.08 -7.92 -15.66
CA LYS A 201 -1.53 -8.54 -16.86
C LYS A 201 -2.29 -8.12 -18.12
N ILE A 202 -1.58 -7.98 -19.23
CA ILE A 202 -2.14 -7.86 -20.57
C ILE A 202 -2.36 -9.26 -21.14
N CYS A 203 -3.62 -9.70 -21.16
CA CYS A 203 -4.06 -10.88 -21.89
C CYS A 203 -4.00 -10.61 -23.41
N LYS A 204 -3.82 -11.67 -24.19
CA LYS A 204 -3.73 -11.63 -25.65
C LYS A 204 -4.77 -12.51 -26.35
N PRO A 205 -6.09 -12.36 -26.06
CA PRO A 205 -7.09 -13.19 -26.71
C PRO A 205 -7.08 -13.02 -28.23
N ASN A 206 -7.50 -14.06 -28.94
CA ASN A 206 -7.84 -14.02 -30.36
C ASN A 206 -9.19 -14.71 -30.60
N PHE A 207 -9.73 -14.50 -31.80
CA PHE A 207 -11.04 -15.01 -32.18
C PHE A 207 -10.92 -15.85 -33.44
N GLN A 208 -11.71 -16.91 -33.54
CA GLN A 208 -11.80 -17.68 -34.77
C GLN A 208 -13.20 -18.24 -35.00
N ASN A 209 -13.56 -18.45 -36.25
CA ASN A 209 -14.68 -19.29 -36.65
C ASN A 209 -14.24 -20.76 -36.66
N SER A 210 -15.21 -21.66 -36.60
CA SER A 210 -15.04 -23.09 -36.83
C SER A 210 -16.20 -23.57 -37.71
N PHE A 211 -15.96 -23.58 -39.01
CA PHE A 211 -16.91 -24.05 -40.02
C PHE A 211 -16.71 -25.54 -40.27
N VAL A 212 -17.75 -26.34 -40.04
CA VAL A 212 -17.73 -27.78 -40.36
C VAL A 212 -17.42 -27.96 -41.85
N GLY A 213 -16.35 -28.70 -42.15
CA GLY A 213 -15.90 -28.99 -43.52
C GLY A 213 -15.17 -27.85 -44.25
N ALA A 214 -15.07 -26.65 -43.67
CA ALA A 214 -14.42 -25.48 -44.32
C ALA A 214 -13.33 -24.81 -43.47
N GLY A 215 -13.08 -25.30 -42.24
CA GLY A 215 -11.99 -24.84 -41.38
C GLY A 215 -12.30 -23.54 -40.64
N ASN A 216 -11.27 -22.77 -40.31
CA ASN A 216 -11.38 -21.63 -39.38
C ASN A 216 -11.38 -20.26 -40.07
N GLY A 217 -11.75 -20.21 -41.36
CA GLY A 217 -11.68 -18.99 -42.19
C GLY A 217 -12.84 -18.01 -41.99
N GLY A 218 -13.09 -17.19 -43.00
CA GLY A 218 -14.21 -16.25 -43.04
C GLY A 218 -13.98 -14.96 -42.24
N VAL A 219 -15.04 -14.18 -42.07
CA VAL A 219 -15.06 -12.90 -41.36
C VAL A 219 -15.61 -13.08 -39.95
N ILE A 220 -15.05 -12.38 -38.98
CA ILE A 220 -15.53 -12.28 -37.60
C ILE A 220 -15.35 -10.83 -37.16
N LYS A 221 -16.27 -10.25 -36.38
CA LYS A 221 -16.04 -8.90 -35.83
C LYS A 221 -15.46 -8.98 -34.42
N VAL A 222 -14.49 -8.12 -34.14
CA VAL A 222 -13.95 -7.86 -32.81
C VAL A 222 -14.12 -6.38 -32.50
N ASN A 223 -14.78 -6.04 -31.41
CA ASN A 223 -15.18 -4.66 -31.08
C ASN A 223 -15.86 -3.95 -32.28
N ASN A 224 -16.83 -4.63 -32.90
CA ASN A 224 -17.58 -4.19 -34.08
C ASN A 224 -16.75 -3.98 -35.37
N THR A 225 -15.44 -4.24 -35.34
CA THR A 225 -14.56 -4.15 -36.52
C THR A 225 -14.38 -5.53 -37.16
N PRO A 226 -14.59 -5.70 -38.48
CA PRO A 226 -14.43 -6.99 -39.15
C PRO A 226 -12.95 -7.38 -39.31
N TYR A 227 -12.65 -8.65 -39.10
CA TYR A 227 -11.34 -9.29 -39.28
C TYR A 227 -11.49 -10.60 -40.04
N ILE A 228 -10.41 -11.02 -40.72
CA ILE A 228 -10.29 -12.39 -41.23
C ILE A 228 -9.97 -13.32 -40.06
N SER A 229 -10.69 -14.44 -39.99
CA SER A 229 -10.48 -15.49 -39.01
C SER A 229 -9.45 -16.53 -39.50
N PRO A 230 -8.61 -17.09 -38.61
CA PRO A 230 -8.39 -16.66 -37.22
C PRO A 230 -7.77 -15.26 -37.14
N THR A 231 -8.20 -14.47 -36.15
CA THR A 231 -7.64 -13.13 -35.97
C THR A 231 -6.24 -13.19 -35.38
N ILE A 232 -5.50 -12.07 -35.50
CA ILE A 232 -4.36 -11.80 -34.62
C ILE A 232 -4.80 -11.74 -33.15
N GLN A 233 -3.83 -11.71 -32.24
CA GLN A 233 -4.08 -11.45 -30.82
C GLN A 233 -4.32 -9.96 -30.54
N PHE A 234 -5.21 -9.68 -29.60
CA PHE A 234 -5.52 -8.33 -29.14
C PHE A 234 -5.01 -8.11 -27.72
N ASN A 235 -4.33 -6.99 -27.45
CA ASN A 235 -3.95 -6.65 -26.08
C ASN A 235 -5.19 -6.22 -25.28
N VAL A 236 -5.54 -7.01 -24.28
CA VAL A 236 -6.68 -6.76 -23.37
C VAL A 236 -6.18 -6.90 -21.95
N ILE A 237 -6.38 -5.87 -21.12
CA ILE A 237 -6.03 -5.96 -19.70
C ILE A 237 -6.95 -6.98 -19.04
N GLU A 238 -6.42 -7.81 -18.15
CA GLU A 238 -7.19 -8.89 -17.55
C GLU A 238 -8.51 -8.40 -16.95
N LEU A 239 -9.58 -9.14 -17.22
CA LEU A 239 -10.98 -8.85 -16.85
C LEU A 239 -11.62 -7.64 -17.56
N ASN A 240 -10.88 -6.85 -18.33
CA ASN A 240 -11.48 -5.81 -19.17
C ASN A 240 -12.22 -6.44 -20.35
N SER A 241 -13.22 -5.72 -20.85
CA SER A 241 -14.09 -6.24 -21.89
C SER A 241 -13.45 -6.23 -23.28
N ILE A 242 -13.77 -7.25 -24.06
CA ILE A 242 -13.58 -7.31 -25.52
C ILE A 242 -14.78 -8.02 -26.13
N SER A 243 -15.36 -7.51 -27.22
CA SER A 243 -16.53 -8.14 -27.84
C SER A 243 -16.18 -8.88 -29.12
N GLY A 244 -16.84 -10.02 -29.33
CA GLY A 244 -16.82 -10.79 -30.56
C GLY A 244 -18.22 -10.88 -31.15
N THR A 245 -18.34 -10.77 -32.47
CA THR A 245 -19.58 -11.05 -33.21
C THR A 245 -19.34 -12.06 -34.32
N ALA A 246 -19.98 -13.21 -34.21
CA ALA A 246 -20.06 -14.20 -35.26
C ALA A 246 -21.07 -13.75 -36.33
N LEU A 247 -20.73 -13.95 -37.60
CA LEU A 247 -21.54 -13.49 -38.74
C LEU A 247 -22.02 -14.68 -39.56
N TYR A 248 -23.28 -14.64 -40.00
CA TYR A 248 -23.79 -15.52 -41.06
C TYR A 248 -22.94 -15.35 -42.32
N GLN A 249 -22.54 -16.47 -42.93
CA GLN A 249 -21.65 -16.47 -44.09
C GLN A 249 -22.01 -17.61 -45.04
N VAL A 250 -21.81 -17.36 -46.33
CA VAL A 250 -21.91 -18.40 -47.37
C VAL A 250 -20.52 -18.63 -47.93
N ILE A 251 -20.01 -19.85 -47.80
CA ILE A 251 -18.67 -20.24 -48.24
C ILE A 251 -18.82 -21.48 -49.11
N ASN A 252 -18.32 -21.41 -50.35
CA ASN A 252 -18.36 -22.52 -51.32
C ASN A 252 -19.78 -23.12 -51.50
N GLY A 253 -20.81 -22.28 -51.48
CA GLY A 253 -22.20 -22.72 -51.64
C GLY A 253 -22.83 -23.36 -50.39
N ILE A 254 -22.18 -23.26 -49.24
CA ILE A 254 -22.71 -23.72 -47.94
C ILE A 254 -23.02 -22.50 -47.08
N GLU A 255 -24.23 -22.43 -46.55
CA GLU A 255 -24.68 -21.42 -45.60
C GLU A 255 -24.30 -21.84 -44.19
N TYR A 256 -23.57 -20.98 -43.49
CA TYR A 256 -23.15 -21.18 -42.11
C TYR A 256 -23.89 -20.22 -41.18
N THR A 257 -24.62 -20.81 -40.23
CA THR A 257 -25.35 -20.09 -39.20
C THR A 257 -24.68 -20.32 -37.86
N PHE A 258 -24.49 -19.24 -37.10
CA PHE A 258 -23.87 -19.31 -35.79
C PHE A 258 -24.67 -20.25 -34.86
N PHE A 259 -23.95 -21.12 -34.15
CA PHE A 259 -24.53 -22.05 -33.19
C PHE A 259 -24.22 -21.61 -31.76
N GLN A 260 -22.93 -21.55 -31.41
CA GLN A 260 -22.48 -21.13 -30.08
C GLN A 260 -21.01 -20.72 -30.08
N TRP A 261 -20.59 -19.95 -29.07
CA TRP A 261 -19.20 -19.72 -28.75
C TRP A 261 -18.59 -20.91 -27.99
N SER A 262 -17.26 -20.94 -27.86
CA SER A 262 -16.52 -21.99 -27.15
C SER A 262 -16.85 -22.15 -25.68
N ASP A 263 -17.52 -21.16 -25.08
CA ASP A 263 -18.03 -21.23 -23.71
C ASP A 263 -19.51 -21.61 -23.62
N GLY A 264 -20.11 -22.07 -24.73
CA GLY A 264 -21.50 -22.52 -24.81
C GLY A 264 -22.52 -21.41 -25.02
N SER A 265 -22.11 -20.14 -25.15
CA SER A 265 -23.06 -19.05 -25.37
C SER A 265 -23.64 -19.04 -26.78
N THR A 266 -24.97 -18.97 -26.87
CA THR A 266 -25.73 -18.90 -28.14
C THR A 266 -26.00 -17.48 -28.62
N ASN A 267 -25.44 -16.45 -27.97
CA ASN A 267 -25.52 -15.07 -28.45
C ASN A 267 -24.42 -14.81 -29.48
N ALA A 268 -24.80 -14.54 -30.73
CA ALA A 268 -23.85 -14.30 -31.82
C ALA A 268 -22.91 -13.11 -31.55
N THR A 269 -23.41 -12.06 -30.89
CA THR A 269 -22.58 -10.98 -30.32
C THR A 269 -22.44 -11.21 -28.82
N LYS A 270 -21.18 -11.25 -28.35
CA LYS A 270 -20.86 -11.48 -26.94
C LYS A 270 -19.70 -10.61 -26.49
N THR A 271 -19.80 -10.13 -25.25
CA THR A 271 -18.68 -9.51 -24.52
C THR A 271 -17.96 -10.57 -23.68
N PHE A 272 -16.64 -10.57 -23.76
CA PHE A 272 -15.74 -11.44 -23.02
C PHE A 272 -14.88 -10.60 -22.06
N ASN A 273 -14.51 -11.21 -20.92
CA ASN A 273 -13.66 -10.60 -19.90
C ASN A 273 -12.48 -11.53 -19.60
N PRO A 274 -11.48 -11.63 -20.51
CA PRO A 274 -10.39 -12.60 -20.43
C PRO A 274 -9.59 -12.44 -19.14
N SER A 275 -9.46 -13.53 -18.38
CA SER A 275 -8.51 -13.64 -17.27
C SER A 275 -7.19 -14.30 -17.69
N SER A 276 -7.04 -14.71 -18.96
CA SER A 276 -5.80 -15.26 -19.53
C SER A 276 -5.79 -15.10 -21.06
N THR A 277 -4.64 -15.37 -21.69
CA THR A 277 -4.54 -15.46 -23.15
C THR A 277 -5.22 -16.74 -23.63
N GLN A 278 -6.29 -16.60 -24.43
CA GLN A 278 -7.06 -17.74 -24.94
C GLN A 278 -7.69 -17.42 -26.30
N THR A 279 -8.08 -18.47 -27.02
CA THR A 279 -8.85 -18.35 -28.27
C THR A 279 -10.34 -18.51 -28.00
N TYR A 280 -11.14 -17.56 -28.48
CA TYR A 280 -12.60 -17.65 -28.49
C TYR A 280 -13.07 -18.16 -29.85
N THR A 281 -13.66 -19.35 -29.87
CA THR A 281 -14.10 -20.00 -31.12
C THR A 281 -15.62 -19.86 -31.29
N ALA A 282 -16.06 -19.35 -32.44
CA ALA A 282 -17.46 -19.38 -32.86
C ALA A 282 -17.72 -20.66 -33.67
N TYR A 283 -18.61 -21.52 -33.16
CA TYR A 283 -19.06 -22.72 -33.86
C TYR A 283 -20.29 -22.42 -34.71
N PHE A 284 -20.35 -23.06 -35.87
CA PHE A 284 -21.43 -22.88 -36.85
C PHE A 284 -22.07 -24.21 -37.22
N THR A 285 -23.37 -24.19 -37.46
CA THR A 285 -24.07 -25.22 -38.22
C THR A 285 -24.12 -24.83 -39.69
N SER A 286 -24.32 -25.82 -40.55
CA SER A 286 -24.22 -25.62 -42.00
C SER A 286 -25.34 -26.30 -42.77
N LYS A 287 -25.76 -25.71 -43.88
CA LYS A 287 -26.62 -26.35 -44.89
C LYS A 287 -26.24 -25.90 -46.30
N PRO A 288 -26.53 -26.67 -47.36
CA PRO A 288 -26.37 -26.21 -48.73
C PRO A 288 -27.17 -24.92 -48.96
N SER A 289 -26.60 -23.98 -49.71
CA SER A 289 -27.32 -22.79 -50.16
C SER A 289 -28.25 -23.16 -51.31
N THR A 290 -29.52 -22.78 -51.18
CA THR A 290 -30.55 -22.99 -52.22
C THR A 290 -30.75 -21.77 -53.11
N ALA A 291 -30.02 -20.68 -52.85
CA ALA A 291 -30.09 -19.45 -53.63
C ALA A 291 -29.81 -19.73 -55.12
N ASN A 292 -30.72 -19.30 -56.00
CA ASN A 292 -30.64 -19.44 -57.45
C ASN A 292 -30.55 -20.90 -57.97
N ARG A 293 -31.01 -21.89 -57.19
CA ARG A 293 -30.90 -23.31 -57.53
C ARG A 293 -32.25 -24.00 -57.77
N ASN A 294 -33.39 -23.30 -57.62
CA ASN A 294 -34.75 -23.89 -57.55
C ASN A 294 -34.88 -25.06 -56.55
N LEU A 295 -33.90 -25.25 -55.66
CA LEU A 295 -33.93 -26.30 -54.66
C LEU A 295 -34.82 -25.87 -53.49
N HIS A 296 -35.76 -26.74 -53.12
CA HIS A 296 -36.55 -26.59 -51.90
C HIS A 296 -36.18 -27.70 -50.92
N THR A 297 -35.64 -27.30 -49.77
CA THR A 297 -35.36 -28.21 -48.65
C THR A 297 -36.44 -28.04 -47.59
N GLY A 298 -37.00 -29.14 -47.09
CA GLY A 298 -37.95 -29.12 -45.98
C GLY A 298 -37.33 -28.72 -44.63
N THR A 299 -38.17 -28.54 -43.60
CA THR A 299 -37.74 -28.17 -42.24
C THR A 299 -37.52 -29.37 -41.31
N ASN A 300 -37.95 -30.57 -41.71
CA ASN A 300 -37.80 -31.79 -40.91
C ASN A 300 -36.67 -32.68 -41.44
N TYR A 301 -36.00 -33.37 -40.52
CA TYR A 301 -35.00 -34.39 -40.88
C TYR A 301 -35.65 -35.51 -41.71
N GLY A 302 -35.01 -35.88 -42.82
CA GLY A 302 -35.48 -36.94 -43.73
C GLY A 302 -36.48 -36.50 -44.80
N GLN A 303 -36.86 -35.23 -44.88
CA GLN A 303 -37.70 -34.75 -45.99
C GLN A 303 -36.92 -34.74 -47.32
N PRO A 304 -37.53 -35.18 -48.43
CA PRO A 304 -36.88 -35.19 -49.73
C PRO A 304 -36.60 -33.77 -50.24
N ILE A 305 -35.49 -33.61 -50.95
CA ILE A 305 -35.16 -32.39 -51.68
C ILE A 305 -35.96 -32.38 -52.97
N VAL A 306 -36.70 -31.31 -53.24
CA VAL A 306 -37.47 -31.13 -54.48
C VAL A 306 -36.90 -29.98 -55.32
N LEU A 307 -37.02 -30.11 -56.64
CA LEU A 307 -36.55 -29.16 -57.67
C LEU A 307 -37.73 -28.38 -58.26
#